data_AF-A0A535UWA4-F1
#
_entry.id   AF-A0A535UWA4-F1
#
_cell.length_a   1.000
_cell.length_b   1.000
_cell.length_c   1.000
_cell.angle_alpha   90.00
_cell.angle_beta   90.00
_cell.angle_gamma   90.00
#
_symmetry.space_group_name_H-M   'P 1'
#
loop_
_entity.id
_entity.type
_entity.pdbx_description
1 polymer ?
#
loop_
_entity_poly.entity_id
_entity_poly.type
_entity_poly.pdbx_seq_one_letter_code
_entity_poly.pdbx_strand_id
1 'polypeptide(L)'
;MGGSARGRAATALGVGAVLLALTWRVSPLPSPPMYEGLTTPAEAYRYLHPPPGLESKSPPSSARASVPLRQGLSPPLDPATGEMPPQAQLLAAQDSFALPPGTTAVVASIVAVDPPAARPIGGDVQGNVYRITVTAGGTALAVRPGHTVTVVLRGPAGIPTPTMELFASGTWTRLHTVPLGALSGDSSTADVGTLGDLALVGSAAPPAGGGGDPFLAVLAIAAVVLTGGTLLTLRRHRRAPPPPPARPRRRPPPRGR
;
A
#
# COMPACT_ATOMS: atom_id res chain seq x y z
N MET A 1 47.66 25.69 -23.91
CA MET A 1 46.19 25.89 -23.83
C MET A 1 45.56 24.63 -23.20
N GLY A 2 45.30 24.61 -21.89
CA GLY A 2 44.79 23.41 -21.18
C GLY A 2 43.81 23.68 -20.02
N GLY A 3 43.32 24.90 -19.88
CA GLY A 3 42.50 25.32 -18.73
C GLY A 3 40.99 25.07 -18.84
N SER A 4 40.44 24.96 -20.05
CA SER A 4 38.98 24.97 -20.25
C SER A 4 38.28 23.63 -19.96
N ALA A 5 38.99 22.50 -20.11
CA ALA A 5 38.44 21.17 -19.83
C ALA A 5 38.35 20.89 -18.33
N ARG A 6 39.36 21.32 -17.55
CA ARG A 6 39.41 21.14 -16.10
C ARG A 6 38.34 21.96 -15.36
N GLY A 7 38.10 23.20 -15.81
CA GLY A 7 37.05 24.05 -15.23
C GLY A 7 35.63 23.51 -15.43
N ARG A 8 35.37 22.86 -16.59
CA ARG A 8 34.08 22.23 -16.89
C ARG A 8 33.86 20.92 -16.14
N ALA A 9 34.93 20.14 -15.90
CA ALA A 9 34.87 18.94 -15.09
C ALA A 9 34.60 19.26 -13.61
N ALA A 10 35.25 20.30 -13.09
CA ALA A 10 35.04 20.75 -11.71
C ALA A 10 33.63 21.30 -11.47
N THR A 11 33.07 22.05 -12.43
CA THR A 11 31.68 22.53 -12.35
C THR A 11 30.67 21.39 -12.45
N ALA A 12 30.90 20.39 -13.32
CA ALA A 12 30.04 19.22 -13.40
C ALA A 12 30.03 18.39 -12.10
N LEU A 13 31.20 18.20 -11.48
CA LEU A 13 31.31 17.51 -10.18
C LEU A 13 30.65 18.31 -9.05
N GLY A 14 30.83 19.64 -9.03
CA GLY A 14 30.20 20.51 -8.04
C GLY A 14 28.67 20.48 -8.11
N VAL A 15 28.11 20.57 -9.32
CA VAL A 15 26.65 20.47 -9.52
C VAL A 15 26.14 19.08 -9.15
N GLY A 16 26.86 18.02 -9.51
CA GLY A 16 26.51 16.65 -9.13
C GLY A 16 26.48 16.44 -7.61
N ALA A 17 27.47 16.95 -6.88
CA ALA A 17 27.54 16.85 -5.43
C ALA A 17 26.42 17.63 -4.73
N VAL A 18 26.07 18.82 -5.23
CA VAL A 18 24.96 19.63 -4.69
C VAL A 18 23.62 18.96 -4.93
N LEU A 19 23.39 18.41 -6.13
CA LEU A 19 22.16 17.66 -6.41
C LEU A 19 22.06 16.41 -5.53
N LEU A 20 23.16 15.69 -5.33
CA LEU A 20 23.19 14.51 -4.46
C LEU A 20 22.88 14.88 -3.00
N ALA A 21 23.45 15.98 -2.49
CA ALA A 21 23.19 16.48 -1.15
C ALA A 21 21.72 16.94 -0.98
N LEU A 22 21.14 17.60 -1.99
CA LEU A 22 19.73 17.98 -1.99
C LEU A 22 18.82 16.75 -1.99
N THR A 23 19.11 15.73 -2.80
CA THR A 23 18.34 14.48 -2.76
C THR A 23 18.41 13.81 -1.39
N TRP A 24 19.60 13.74 -0.75
CA TRP A 24 19.73 13.17 0.59
C TRP A 24 18.98 13.94 1.68
N ARG A 25 18.73 15.24 1.49
CA ARG A 25 18.05 16.08 2.48
C ARG A 25 16.53 16.03 2.40
N VAL A 26 15.99 15.69 1.23
CA VAL A 26 14.54 15.60 0.98
C VAL A 26 14.06 14.14 0.94
N SER A 27 14.98 13.19 0.75
CA SER A 27 14.68 11.77 0.89
C SER A 27 14.38 11.44 2.36
N PRO A 28 13.25 10.76 2.64
CA PRO A 28 13.03 10.16 3.96
C PRO A 28 14.24 9.29 4.31
N LEU A 29 14.75 9.42 5.53
CA LEU A 29 15.79 8.51 6.04
C LEU A 29 15.32 7.08 5.79
N PRO A 30 16.06 6.25 5.02
CA PRO A 30 15.74 4.84 4.95
C PRO A 30 15.95 4.30 6.36
N SER A 31 14.84 4.08 7.07
CA SER A 31 14.84 3.22 8.23
C SER A 31 15.56 1.94 7.82
N PRO A 32 16.56 1.48 8.59
CA PRO A 32 17.27 0.24 8.27
C PRO A 32 16.23 -0.84 7.97
N PRO A 33 16.42 -1.68 6.94
CA PRO A 33 15.46 -2.74 6.65
C PRO A 33 15.35 -3.56 7.93
N MET A 34 14.20 -3.46 8.58
CA MET A 34 13.83 -4.45 9.58
C MET A 34 13.70 -5.72 8.77
N TYR A 35 14.70 -6.60 8.89
CA TYR A 35 14.53 -7.99 8.48
C TYR A 35 13.56 -8.60 9.49
N GLU A 36 12.30 -8.21 9.42
CA GLU A 36 11.18 -8.94 9.99
C GLU A 36 11.23 -10.31 9.32
N GLY A 37 11.55 -11.32 10.13
CA GLY A 37 11.69 -12.68 9.64
C GLY A 37 10.45 -13.06 8.84
N LEU A 38 10.69 -13.57 7.62
CA LEU A 38 9.75 -14.32 6.78
C LEU A 38 8.30 -14.19 7.26
N THR A 39 7.63 -13.09 6.91
CA THR A 39 6.18 -13.05 7.07
C THR A 39 5.64 -14.23 6.28
N THR A 40 4.94 -15.14 6.96
CA THR A 40 4.27 -16.24 6.26
C THR A 40 3.37 -15.60 5.21
N PRO A 41 3.47 -15.98 3.93
CA PRO A 41 2.61 -15.43 2.90
C PRO A 41 1.15 -15.54 3.34
N ALA A 42 0.40 -14.46 3.20
CA ALA A 42 -1.01 -14.46 3.56
C ALA A 42 -1.73 -15.62 2.87
N GLU A 43 -2.51 -16.38 3.63
CA GLU A 43 -3.41 -17.38 3.08
C GLU A 43 -4.34 -16.73 2.06
N ALA A 44 -4.62 -17.46 0.98
CA ALA A 44 -5.55 -17.02 -0.06
C ALA A 44 -6.88 -16.54 0.54
N TYR A 45 -7.44 -15.49 -0.04
CA TYR A 45 -8.73 -14.96 0.39
C TYR A 45 -9.83 -16.01 0.20
N ARG A 46 -10.55 -16.32 1.27
CA ARG A 46 -11.71 -17.22 1.25
C ARG A 46 -12.96 -16.41 1.00
N TYR A 47 -13.68 -16.70 -0.08
CA TYR A 47 -14.91 -16.01 -0.43
C TYR A 47 -16.13 -16.79 0.05
N LEU A 48 -17.14 -16.08 0.53
CA LEU A 48 -18.50 -16.62 0.65
C LEU A 48 -19.10 -16.80 -0.75
N HIS A 49 -18.97 -15.76 -1.59
CA HIS A 49 -19.38 -15.76 -3.00
C HIS A 49 -18.19 -15.34 -3.87
N PRO A 50 -17.46 -16.29 -4.47
CA PRO A 50 -16.30 -15.95 -5.29
C PRO A 50 -16.74 -15.21 -6.57
N PRO A 51 -16.01 -14.16 -6.99
CA PRO A 51 -16.22 -13.54 -8.30
C PRO A 51 -16.00 -14.54 -9.44
N PRO A 52 -16.60 -14.31 -10.62
CA PRO A 52 -16.39 -15.18 -11.78
C PRO A 52 -14.90 -15.37 -12.11
N GLY A 53 -14.47 -16.61 -12.29
CA GLY A 53 -13.08 -16.96 -12.60
C GLY A 53 -12.15 -17.08 -11.39
N LEU A 54 -12.65 -16.86 -10.16
CA LEU A 54 -11.94 -17.18 -8.93
C LEU A 54 -12.59 -18.40 -8.25
N GLU A 55 -11.75 -19.28 -7.69
CA GLU A 55 -12.20 -20.39 -6.86
C GLU A 55 -11.85 -20.13 -5.40
N SER A 56 -12.81 -20.31 -4.49
CA SER A 56 -12.56 -20.35 -3.06
C SER A 56 -12.54 -21.81 -2.60
N LYS A 57 -11.38 -22.31 -2.16
CA LYS A 57 -11.21 -23.71 -1.76
C LYS A 57 -11.99 -24.08 -0.48
N SER A 58 -12.24 -23.08 0.36
CA SER A 58 -12.93 -23.22 1.64
C SER A 58 -13.82 -22.01 1.88
N PRO A 59 -14.93 -22.16 2.63
CA PRO A 59 -15.70 -21.01 3.07
C PRO A 59 -14.88 -20.14 4.04
N PRO A 60 -15.19 -18.83 4.15
CA PRO A 60 -14.60 -17.98 5.17
C PRO A 60 -14.96 -18.51 6.55
N SER A 61 -13.99 -18.48 7.46
CA SER A 61 -14.19 -18.90 8.84
C SER A 61 -14.94 -17.83 9.65
N SER A 62 -15.52 -18.27 10.77
CA SER A 62 -16.21 -17.41 11.73
C SER A 62 -15.42 -17.29 13.03
N ALA A 63 -15.61 -16.19 13.75
CA ALA A 63 -15.09 -16.01 15.09
C ALA A 63 -16.22 -15.97 16.12
N ARG A 64 -15.98 -16.54 17.30
CA ARG A 64 -16.85 -16.37 18.47
C ARG A 64 -16.01 -16.36 19.74
N ALA A 65 -16.15 -15.31 20.55
CA ALA A 65 -15.52 -15.20 21.85
C ALA A 65 -16.59 -14.95 22.91
N SER A 66 -16.51 -15.65 24.05
CA SER A 66 -17.39 -15.46 25.20
C SER A 66 -16.55 -15.17 26.42
N VAL A 67 -16.65 -13.96 26.95
CA VAL A 67 -15.80 -13.48 28.04
C VAL A 67 -16.66 -13.19 29.27
N PRO A 68 -16.38 -13.82 30.43
CA PRO A 68 -17.12 -13.57 31.66
C PRO A 68 -16.84 -12.16 32.19
N LEU A 69 -17.86 -11.54 32.78
CA LEU A 69 -17.75 -10.23 33.40
C LEU A 69 -17.08 -10.35 34.77
N ARG A 70 -16.04 -9.55 35.03
CA ARG A 70 -15.31 -9.59 36.32
C ARG A 70 -15.38 -8.32 37.16
N GLN A 71 -15.78 -7.18 36.58
CA GLN A 71 -15.69 -5.87 37.26
C GLN A 71 -16.85 -4.91 36.92
N GLY A 72 -17.98 -5.42 36.41
CA GLY A 72 -19.11 -4.55 36.00
C GLY A 72 -18.84 -3.69 34.75
N LEU A 73 -17.66 -3.84 34.12
CA LEU A 73 -17.24 -3.15 32.90
C LEU A 73 -17.11 -4.15 31.77
N SER A 74 -17.47 -3.78 30.54
CA SER A 74 -17.33 -4.71 29.41
C SER A 74 -15.86 -5.14 29.26
N PRO A 75 -15.56 -6.44 29.13
CA PRO A 75 -14.18 -6.89 28.99
C PRO A 75 -13.58 -6.40 27.67
N PRO A 76 -12.24 -6.39 27.53
CA PRO A 76 -11.63 -6.27 26.21
C PRO A 76 -12.04 -7.46 25.34
N LEU A 77 -12.19 -7.22 24.03
CA LEU A 77 -12.59 -8.23 23.05
C LEU A 77 -11.70 -8.11 21.81
N ASP A 78 -11.17 -9.24 21.34
CA ASP A 78 -10.29 -9.33 20.18
C ASP A 78 -10.62 -10.51 19.23
N PRO A 79 -11.89 -10.89 19.00
CA PRO A 79 -12.18 -12.04 18.15
C PRO A 79 -11.72 -11.80 16.72
N ALA A 80 -11.11 -12.82 16.13
CA ALA A 80 -10.61 -12.79 14.76
C ALA A 80 -11.01 -14.08 14.04
N THR A 81 -11.25 -13.99 12.74
CA THR A 81 -11.45 -15.19 11.90
C THR A 81 -10.14 -16.00 11.83
N GLY A 82 -10.24 -17.27 11.47
CA GLY A 82 -9.15 -18.25 11.58
C GLY A 82 -8.18 -18.29 10.39
N GLU A 83 -8.34 -17.45 9.37
CA GLU A 83 -7.33 -17.30 8.31
C GLU A 83 -6.06 -16.62 8.85
N MET A 84 -4.93 -16.80 8.16
CA MET A 84 -3.67 -16.14 8.51
C MET A 84 -3.20 -15.18 7.40
N PRO A 85 -3.14 -13.85 7.62
CA PRO A 85 -3.80 -13.13 8.72
C PRO A 85 -5.34 -13.23 8.64
N PRO A 86 -6.08 -12.92 9.72
CA PRO A 86 -7.53 -12.98 9.74
C PRO A 86 -8.18 -12.14 8.63
N GLN A 87 -9.29 -12.61 8.07
CA GLN A 87 -10.07 -11.81 7.13
C GLN A 87 -10.92 -10.73 7.80
N ALA A 88 -11.34 -10.96 9.04
CA ALA A 88 -12.04 -9.98 9.85
C ALA A 88 -11.65 -10.11 11.33
N GLN A 89 -11.47 -8.97 11.98
CA GLN A 89 -11.15 -8.89 13.40
C GLN A 89 -11.84 -7.68 14.02
N LEU A 90 -12.34 -7.86 15.24
CA LEU A 90 -12.83 -6.79 16.09
C LEU A 90 -11.81 -6.58 17.21
N LEU A 91 -11.46 -5.33 17.50
CA LEU A 91 -10.66 -4.92 18.63
C LEU A 91 -11.45 -3.91 19.46
N ALA A 92 -11.83 -4.30 20.67
CA ALA A 92 -12.54 -3.43 21.61
C ALA A 92 -11.77 -3.37 22.93
N ALA A 93 -11.50 -2.15 23.39
CA ALA A 93 -10.91 -1.93 24.70
C ALA A 93 -11.90 -2.29 25.82
N GLN A 94 -11.38 -2.40 27.05
CA GLN A 94 -12.23 -2.50 28.24
C GLN A 94 -13.20 -1.31 28.31
N ASP A 95 -14.41 -1.58 28.79
CA ASP A 95 -15.52 -0.62 28.93
C ASP A 95 -16.00 0.03 27.62
N SER A 96 -15.71 -0.56 26.46
CA SER A 96 -16.22 -0.05 25.16
C SER A 96 -17.74 -0.21 24.98
N PHE A 97 -18.39 -1.15 25.68
CA PHE A 97 -19.81 -1.46 25.50
C PHE A 97 -20.65 -1.11 26.72
N ALA A 98 -21.89 -0.65 26.47
CA ALA A 98 -22.88 -0.44 27.52
C ALA A 98 -23.43 -1.81 27.96
N LEU A 99 -23.36 -2.10 29.25
CA LEU A 99 -23.82 -3.37 29.81
C LEU A 99 -25.20 -3.25 30.44
N PRO A 100 -26.18 -4.07 30.03
CA PRO A 100 -27.43 -4.20 30.75
C PRO A 100 -27.21 -4.69 32.20
N PRO A 101 -28.07 -4.29 33.16
CA PRO A 101 -28.05 -4.84 34.51
C PRO A 101 -28.12 -6.38 34.50
N GLY A 102 -27.37 -7.02 35.37
CA GLY A 102 -27.34 -8.48 35.47
C GLY A 102 -26.52 -9.19 34.39
N THR A 103 -25.77 -8.46 33.54
CA THR A 103 -24.83 -9.07 32.60
C THR A 103 -23.78 -9.89 33.34
N THR A 104 -23.62 -11.16 32.94
CA THR A 104 -22.60 -12.08 33.50
C THR A 104 -21.51 -12.44 32.51
N ALA A 105 -21.78 -12.30 31.20
CA ALA A 105 -20.83 -12.55 30.13
C ALA A 105 -21.18 -11.71 28.90
N VAL A 106 -20.15 -11.41 28.10
CA VAL A 106 -20.28 -10.76 26.80
C VAL A 106 -19.82 -11.73 25.72
N VAL A 107 -20.59 -11.83 24.64
CA VAL A 107 -20.32 -12.71 23.51
C VAL A 107 -20.13 -11.87 22.26
N ALA A 108 -18.95 -11.93 21.66
CA ALA A 108 -18.66 -11.34 20.37
C ALA A 108 -18.67 -12.41 19.27
N SER A 109 -19.19 -12.08 18.10
CA SER A 109 -19.22 -12.97 16.95
C SER A 109 -18.96 -12.23 15.65
N ILE A 110 -18.21 -12.87 14.76
CA ILE A 110 -17.90 -12.41 13.40
C ILE A 110 -18.27 -13.55 12.45
N VAL A 111 -19.17 -13.27 11.51
CA VAL A 111 -19.59 -14.24 10.48
C VAL A 111 -19.66 -13.56 9.12
N ALA A 112 -19.23 -14.24 8.07
CA ALA A 112 -19.50 -13.78 6.71
C ALA A 112 -21.00 -13.95 6.39
N VAL A 113 -21.60 -12.97 5.73
CA VAL A 113 -23.02 -12.94 5.36
C VAL A 113 -23.21 -12.52 3.91
N ASP A 114 -24.38 -12.82 3.36
CA ASP A 114 -24.78 -12.29 2.07
C ASP A 114 -24.80 -10.75 2.11
N PRO A 115 -24.32 -10.08 1.04
CA PRO A 115 -24.42 -8.63 0.96
C PRO A 115 -25.88 -8.16 1.08
N PRO A 116 -26.15 -7.13 1.90
CA PRO A 116 -27.44 -6.46 1.91
C PRO A 116 -27.88 -6.05 0.50
N ALA A 117 -29.21 -6.07 0.25
CA ALA A 117 -29.76 -5.71 -1.06
C ALA A 117 -29.49 -4.24 -1.44
N ALA A 118 -29.35 -3.35 -0.44
CA ALA A 118 -28.93 -1.98 -0.67
C ALA A 118 -27.47 -1.96 -1.15
N ARG A 119 -27.17 -1.16 -2.18
CA ARG A 119 -25.80 -1.03 -2.68
C ARG A 119 -24.97 -0.08 -1.81
N PRO A 120 -23.67 -0.38 -1.60
CA PRO A 120 -22.74 0.54 -0.96
C PRO A 120 -22.53 1.84 -1.74
N ILE A 121 -21.96 2.83 -1.07
CA ILE A 121 -21.72 4.15 -1.64
C ILE A 121 -20.39 4.13 -2.41
N GLY A 122 -20.44 4.44 -3.71
CA GLY A 122 -19.22 4.69 -4.50
C GLY A 122 -18.45 3.43 -4.91
N GLY A 123 -19.09 2.26 -4.92
CA GLY A 123 -18.51 1.06 -5.52
C GLY A 123 -19.29 -0.21 -5.22
N ASP A 124 -18.71 -1.33 -5.65
CA ASP A 124 -19.18 -2.67 -5.30
C ASP A 124 -18.35 -3.22 -4.14
N VAL A 125 -18.94 -4.17 -3.40
CA VAL A 125 -18.23 -4.95 -2.39
C VAL A 125 -17.09 -5.72 -3.06
N GLN A 126 -15.87 -5.55 -2.55
CA GLN A 126 -14.66 -6.15 -3.14
C GLN A 126 -14.25 -7.48 -2.49
N GLY A 127 -15.08 -8.05 -1.61
CA GLY A 127 -14.79 -9.29 -0.87
C GLY A 127 -16.02 -9.82 -0.15
N ASN A 128 -15.87 -10.27 1.10
CA ASN A 128 -17.00 -10.68 1.92
C ASN A 128 -17.61 -9.49 2.69
N VAL A 129 -18.88 -9.61 3.02
CA VAL A 129 -19.52 -8.79 4.06
C VAL A 129 -19.45 -9.57 5.38
N TYR A 130 -18.98 -8.94 6.45
CA TYR A 130 -18.90 -9.55 7.78
C TYR A 130 -19.90 -8.90 8.73
N ARG A 131 -20.79 -9.71 9.29
CA ARG A 131 -21.63 -9.31 10.40
C ARG A 131 -20.85 -9.43 11.70
N ILE A 132 -20.64 -8.29 12.35
CA ILE A 132 -19.96 -8.21 13.64
C ILE A 132 -21.00 -7.87 14.70
N THR A 133 -21.11 -8.73 15.71
CA THR A 133 -22.08 -8.55 16.81
C THR A 133 -21.40 -8.73 18.15
N VAL A 134 -21.85 -7.96 19.13
CA VAL A 134 -21.49 -8.14 20.53
C VAL A 134 -22.78 -8.16 21.33
N THR A 135 -22.96 -9.17 22.17
CA THR A 135 -24.22 -9.43 22.88
C THR A 135 -23.99 -9.78 24.35
N ALA A 136 -24.98 -9.52 25.20
CA ALA A 136 -25.07 -10.04 26.56
C ALA A 136 -26.44 -10.67 26.77
N GLY A 137 -26.49 -11.94 27.20
CA GLY A 137 -27.76 -12.66 27.35
C GLY A 137 -28.61 -12.71 26.07
N GLY A 138 -27.97 -12.66 24.89
CA GLY A 138 -28.64 -12.60 23.59
C GLY A 138 -29.08 -11.19 23.14
N THR A 139 -28.95 -10.18 23.98
CA THR A 139 -29.27 -8.79 23.62
C THR A 139 -28.04 -8.12 23.01
N ALA A 140 -28.19 -7.45 21.87
CA ALA A 140 -27.12 -6.68 21.24
C ALA A 140 -26.66 -5.53 22.14
N LEU A 141 -25.35 -5.37 22.28
CA LEU A 141 -24.74 -4.29 23.04
C LEU A 141 -24.43 -3.11 22.14
N ALA A 142 -24.73 -1.91 22.63
CA ALA A 142 -24.28 -0.67 22.00
C ALA A 142 -22.86 -0.34 22.45
N VAL A 143 -22.06 0.21 21.52
CA VAL A 143 -20.82 0.90 21.89
C VAL A 143 -21.20 2.13 22.72
N ARG A 144 -20.45 2.39 23.79
CA ARG A 144 -20.74 3.53 24.67
C ARG A 144 -20.59 4.86 23.92
N PRO A 145 -21.42 5.88 24.23
CA PRO A 145 -21.23 7.22 23.68
C PRO A 145 -19.82 7.76 23.95
N GLY A 146 -19.16 8.27 22.90
CA GLY A 146 -17.78 8.78 22.99
C GLY A 146 -16.69 7.70 22.90
N HIS A 147 -17.06 6.42 22.79
CA HIS A 147 -16.13 5.32 22.54
C HIS A 147 -16.23 4.85 21.08
N THR A 148 -15.17 4.22 20.61
CA THR A 148 -15.12 3.49 19.35
C THR A 148 -14.52 2.11 19.58
N VAL A 149 -14.81 1.21 18.66
CA VAL A 149 -14.10 -0.07 18.54
C VAL A 149 -13.45 -0.12 17.16
N THR A 150 -12.32 -0.78 17.06
CA THR A 150 -11.57 -0.87 15.82
C THR A 150 -11.95 -2.17 15.10
N VAL A 151 -12.31 -2.08 13.83
CA VAL A 151 -12.54 -3.24 12.96
C VAL A 151 -11.41 -3.29 11.93
N VAL A 152 -10.80 -4.47 11.80
CA VAL A 152 -9.82 -4.75 10.75
C VAL A 152 -10.46 -5.71 9.76
N LEU A 153 -10.49 -5.32 8.49
CA LEU A 153 -10.91 -6.19 7.39
C LEU A 153 -9.76 -6.39 6.42
N ARG A 154 -9.54 -7.64 6.05
CA ARG A 154 -8.67 -8.02 4.95
C ARG A 154 -9.44 -7.93 3.64
N GLY A 155 -8.85 -7.34 2.63
CA GLY A 155 -9.35 -7.42 1.26
C GLY A 155 -8.73 -8.58 0.48
N PRO A 156 -9.33 -8.98 -0.64
CA PRO A 156 -8.58 -9.63 -1.70
C PRO A 156 -7.40 -8.79 -2.19
N ALA A 157 -6.38 -9.48 -2.72
CA ALA A 157 -5.23 -8.80 -3.30
C ALA A 157 -5.61 -7.93 -4.50
N GLY A 158 -4.93 -6.79 -4.65
CA GLY A 158 -5.08 -5.92 -5.81
C GLY A 158 -6.21 -4.90 -5.75
N ILE A 159 -6.76 -4.61 -4.56
CA ILE A 159 -7.71 -3.50 -4.38
C ILE A 159 -6.90 -2.23 -4.08
N PRO A 160 -6.85 -1.24 -5.00
CA PRO A 160 -5.89 -0.14 -4.90
C PRO A 160 -6.23 0.88 -3.80
N THR A 161 -7.52 1.10 -3.53
CA THR A 161 -8.00 2.06 -2.52
C THR A 161 -9.30 1.56 -1.88
N PRO A 162 -9.26 0.48 -1.08
CA PRO A 162 -10.46 -0.02 -0.42
C PRO A 162 -10.98 1.01 0.58
N THR A 163 -12.29 1.21 0.60
CA THR A 163 -12.98 1.98 1.63
C THR A 163 -13.87 1.04 2.43
N MET A 164 -13.76 1.06 3.75
CA MET A 164 -14.67 0.31 4.60
C MET A 164 -16.00 1.05 4.70
N GLU A 165 -17.10 0.30 4.53
CA GLU A 165 -18.45 0.81 4.76
C GLU A 165 -19.19 -0.08 5.76
N LEU A 166 -20.04 0.56 6.57
CA LEU A 166 -20.91 -0.07 7.55
C LEU A 166 -22.35 -0.01 7.06
N PHE A 167 -23.00 -1.16 6.95
CA PHE A 167 -24.42 -1.27 6.77
C PHE A 167 -25.10 -1.44 8.13
N ALA A 168 -25.90 -0.45 8.52
CA ALA A 168 -26.71 -0.48 9.72
C ALA A 168 -28.02 0.25 9.45
N SER A 169 -29.12 -0.22 10.04
CA SER A 169 -30.44 0.40 9.90
C SER A 169 -30.88 0.64 8.44
N GLY A 170 -30.54 -0.27 7.54
CA GLY A 170 -30.95 -0.20 6.13
C GLY A 170 -30.09 0.69 5.24
N THR A 171 -29.03 1.33 5.76
CA THR A 171 -28.19 2.28 5.00
C THR A 171 -26.71 1.95 5.12
N TRP A 172 -25.98 2.10 4.02
CA TRP A 172 -24.52 2.07 4.02
C TRP A 172 -23.95 3.42 4.42
N THR A 173 -22.99 3.41 5.34
CA THR A 173 -22.26 4.60 5.76
C THR A 173 -20.77 4.38 5.54
N ARG A 174 -20.15 5.30 4.83
CA ARG A 174 -18.71 5.28 4.60
C ARG A 174 -17.96 5.57 5.89
N LEU A 175 -16.94 4.76 6.18
CA LEU A 175 -16.08 4.92 7.35
C LEU A 175 -14.74 5.55 6.98
N HIS A 176 -14.13 6.23 7.94
CA HIS A 176 -12.74 6.66 7.81
C HIS A 176 -11.84 5.42 7.85
N THR A 177 -11.25 5.10 6.70
CA THR A 177 -10.51 3.85 6.48
C THR A 177 -9.03 4.12 6.39
N VAL A 178 -8.23 3.39 7.18
CA VAL A 178 -6.77 3.46 7.16
C VAL A 178 -6.22 2.14 6.61
N PRO A 179 -5.51 2.14 5.46
CA PRO A 179 -4.87 0.94 4.96
C PRO A 179 -3.68 0.56 5.85
N LEU A 180 -3.59 -0.72 6.20
CA LEU A 180 -2.45 -1.28 6.94
C LEU A 180 -1.34 -1.80 6.01
N GLY A 181 -1.60 -1.84 4.70
CA GLY A 181 -0.63 -2.15 3.66
C GLY A 181 -0.44 -3.64 3.37
N ALA A 182 0.27 -3.96 2.29
CA ALA A 182 0.40 -5.33 1.77
C ALA A 182 1.03 -6.33 2.75
N LEU A 183 1.93 -5.87 3.63
CA LEU A 183 2.56 -6.71 4.66
C LEU A 183 1.55 -7.21 5.72
N SER A 184 0.41 -6.54 5.83
CA SER A 184 -0.73 -6.96 6.67
C SER A 184 -1.77 -7.80 5.90
N GLY A 185 -1.41 -8.30 4.72
CA GLY A 185 -2.29 -9.10 3.86
C GLY A 185 -3.38 -8.29 3.18
N ASP A 186 -3.11 -7.03 2.80
CA ASP A 186 -4.09 -6.11 2.22
C ASP A 186 -5.25 -5.77 3.18
N SER A 187 -4.90 -5.62 4.46
CA SER A 187 -5.85 -5.23 5.51
C SER A 187 -6.06 -3.73 5.58
N SER A 188 -7.26 -3.34 5.99
CA SER A 188 -7.65 -1.96 6.29
C SER A 188 -8.40 -1.92 7.61
N THR A 189 -8.26 -0.82 8.32
CA THR A 189 -8.88 -0.62 9.63
C THR A 189 -9.81 0.59 9.61
N ALA A 190 -10.86 0.53 10.43
CA ALA A 190 -11.73 1.67 10.71
C ALA A 190 -12.22 1.60 12.16
N ASP A 191 -12.35 2.78 12.78
CA ASP A 191 -12.98 2.91 14.09
C ASP A 191 -14.47 3.16 13.92
N VAL A 192 -15.29 2.38 14.63
CA VAL A 192 -16.75 2.42 14.54
C VAL A 192 -17.39 2.67 15.90
N GLY A 193 -18.40 3.55 15.91
CA GLY A 193 -19.26 3.81 17.09
C GLY A 193 -20.52 2.96 17.11
N THR A 194 -20.77 2.14 16.08
CA THR A 194 -21.89 1.19 16.02
C THR A 194 -21.44 -0.07 15.29
N LEU A 195 -22.06 -1.20 15.61
CA LEU A 195 -21.80 -2.50 14.98
C LEU A 195 -22.88 -2.82 13.96
N GLY A 196 -22.56 -3.70 13.02
CA GLY A 196 -23.45 -4.12 11.94
C GLY A 196 -22.72 -4.99 10.93
N ASP A 197 -23.07 -4.82 9.66
CA ASP A 197 -22.47 -5.55 8.55
C ASP A 197 -21.40 -4.66 7.91
N LEU A 198 -20.14 -5.10 7.89
CA LEU A 198 -19.01 -4.31 7.37
C LEU A 198 -18.40 -4.97 6.14
N ALA A 199 -17.97 -4.15 5.19
CA ALA A 199 -17.32 -4.62 3.97
C ALA A 199 -16.30 -3.61 3.46
N LEU A 200 -15.33 -4.11 2.68
CA LEU A 200 -14.50 -3.26 1.84
C LEU A 200 -15.19 -3.02 0.50
N VAL A 201 -15.27 -1.75 0.12
CA VAL A 201 -15.94 -1.24 -1.07
C VAL A 201 -14.89 -0.53 -1.93
N GLY A 202 -15.02 -0.69 -3.24
CA GLY A 202 -14.13 -0.05 -4.19
C GLY A 202 -14.61 -0.23 -5.62
N SER A 203 -13.85 0.35 -6.54
CA SER A 203 -13.94 -0.01 -7.95
C SER A 203 -13.03 -1.20 -8.20
N ALA A 204 -13.50 -2.22 -8.91
CA ALA A 204 -12.66 -3.34 -9.32
C ALA A 204 -11.43 -2.80 -10.06
N ALA A 205 -10.23 -3.23 -9.66
CA ALA A 205 -9.04 -2.93 -10.45
C ALA A 205 -9.19 -3.58 -11.83
N PRO A 206 -8.83 -2.90 -12.94
CA PRO A 206 -8.64 -3.59 -14.20
C PRO A 206 -7.60 -4.72 -13.99
N PRO A 207 -7.73 -5.87 -14.66
CA PRO A 207 -6.78 -6.97 -14.52
C PRO A 207 -5.37 -6.43 -14.71
N ALA A 208 -4.49 -6.72 -13.75
CA ALA A 208 -3.12 -6.23 -13.75
C ALA A 208 -2.40 -6.70 -15.02
N GLY A 209 -2.39 -5.84 -16.05
CA GLY A 209 -1.51 -5.99 -17.20
C GLY A 209 -0.08 -5.76 -16.72
N GLY A 210 0.72 -6.83 -16.72
CA GLY A 210 2.18 -6.88 -16.59
C GLY A 210 2.84 -5.67 -15.95
N GLY A 211 3.09 -5.75 -14.64
CA GLY A 211 3.90 -4.78 -13.92
C GLY A 211 5.26 -4.59 -14.61
N GLY A 212 5.48 -3.41 -15.16
CA GLY A 212 6.82 -2.96 -15.56
C GLY A 212 7.63 -2.75 -14.30
N ASP A 213 8.64 -3.59 -14.10
CA ASP A 213 9.57 -3.53 -12.98
C ASP A 213 10.19 -2.11 -12.88
N PRO A 214 10.00 -1.37 -11.78
CA PRO A 214 10.59 -0.04 -11.62
C PRO A 214 12.13 -0.08 -11.69
N PHE A 215 12.76 -1.24 -11.44
CA PHE A 215 14.19 -1.42 -11.68
C PHE A 215 14.56 -1.28 -13.16
N LEU A 216 13.72 -1.74 -14.09
CA LEU A 216 13.97 -1.60 -15.53
C LEU A 216 13.80 -0.16 -16.00
N ALA A 217 12.88 0.60 -15.41
CA ALA A 217 12.72 2.02 -15.72
C ALA A 217 13.95 2.84 -15.28
N VAL A 218 14.50 2.55 -14.09
CA VAL A 218 15.74 3.18 -13.60
C VAL A 218 16.94 2.78 -14.47
N LEU A 219 17.02 1.51 -14.89
CA LEU A 219 18.10 1.03 -15.76
C LEU A 219 18.03 1.64 -17.18
N ALA A 220 16.83 1.83 -17.71
CA ALA A 220 16.61 2.50 -18.98
C ALA A 220 17.00 3.99 -18.93
N ILE A 221 16.65 4.69 -17.85
CA ILE A 221 17.05 6.10 -17.65
C ILE A 221 18.58 6.20 -17.52
N ALA A 222 19.21 5.30 -16.75
CA ALA A 222 20.67 5.27 -16.62
C ALA A 222 21.37 4.99 -17.97
N ALA A 223 20.83 4.08 -18.78
CA ALA A 223 21.35 3.78 -20.11
C ALA A 223 21.26 4.99 -21.06
N VAL A 224 20.15 5.73 -21.04
CA VAL A 224 19.95 6.94 -21.87
C VAL A 224 20.90 8.07 -21.45
N VAL A 225 21.12 8.26 -20.15
CA VAL A 225 22.07 9.27 -19.65
C VAL A 225 23.51 8.92 -20.03
N LEU A 226 23.90 7.64 -19.93
CA LEU A 226 25.23 7.16 -20.29
C LEU A 226 25.51 7.24 -21.79
N THR A 227 24.55 6.83 -22.64
CA THR A 227 24.69 6.91 -24.11
C THR A 227 24.59 8.36 -24.61
N GLY A 228 23.69 9.17 -24.07
CA GLY A 228 23.58 10.59 -24.39
C GLY A 228 24.86 11.36 -24.02
N GLY A 229 25.43 11.08 -22.85
CA GLY A 229 26.68 11.67 -22.37
C GLY A 229 27.89 11.31 -23.23
N THR A 230 28.02 10.06 -23.67
CA THR A 230 29.11 9.61 -24.55
C THR A 230 28.98 10.17 -25.98
N LEU A 231 27.78 10.27 -26.53
CA LEU A 231 27.56 10.87 -27.85
C LEU A 231 27.88 12.38 -27.88
N LEU A 232 27.55 13.10 -26.80
CA LEU A 232 27.84 14.54 -26.68
C LEU A 232 29.34 14.83 -26.55
N THR A 233 30.11 13.98 -25.86
CA THR A 233 31.57 14.11 -25.79
C THR A 233 32.25 13.76 -27.11
N LEU A 234 31.81 12.69 -27.78
CA LEU A 234 32.32 12.30 -29.11
C LEU A 234 32.05 13.37 -30.18
N ARG A 235 30.85 13.98 -30.20
CA ARG A 235 30.53 15.07 -31.14
C ARG A 235 31.35 16.33 -30.91
N ARG A 236 31.74 16.63 -29.66
CA ARG A 236 32.60 17.77 -29.35
C ARG A 236 34.05 17.55 -29.78
N HIS A 237 34.56 16.32 -29.74
CA HIS A 237 35.92 16.02 -30.19
C HIS A 237 36.09 16.02 -31.71
N ARG A 238 35.03 15.73 -32.48
CA ARG A 238 35.08 15.72 -33.95
C ARG A 238 35.03 17.10 -34.61
N ARG A 239 34.77 18.17 -33.85
CA ARG A 239 34.83 19.56 -34.34
C ARG A 239 36.21 20.17 -34.06
N ALA A 240 37.28 19.51 -34.53
CA ALA A 240 38.58 20.16 -34.61
C ALA A 240 38.61 21.08 -35.86
N PRO A 241 39.15 22.31 -35.79
CA PRO A 241 39.25 23.19 -36.95
C PRO A 241 40.13 22.57 -38.05
N PRO A 242 39.83 22.79 -39.34
CA PRO A 242 40.67 22.30 -40.43
C PRO A 242 42.09 22.88 -40.34
N PRO A 243 43.12 22.12 -40.72
CA PRO A 243 44.50 22.59 -40.70
C PRO A 243 44.69 23.77 -41.67
N PRO A 244 45.54 24.76 -41.34
CA PRO A 244 45.78 25.91 -42.21
C PRO A 244 46.44 25.48 -43.53
N PRO A 245 46.16 26.18 -44.64
CA PRO A 245 46.69 25.83 -45.96
C PRO A 245 48.23 25.90 -45.98
N ALA A 246 48.84 24.89 -46.61
CA ALA A 246 50.29 24.76 -46.72
C ALA A 246 50.89 25.94 -47.52
N ARG A 247 51.93 26.58 -46.97
CA ARG A 247 52.68 27.63 -47.68
C ARG A 247 53.40 27.05 -48.90
N PRO A 248 53.36 27.72 -50.07
CA PRO A 248 54.07 27.26 -51.26
C PRO A 248 55.59 27.29 -51.04
N ARG A 249 56.23 26.14 -51.27
CA ARG A 249 57.70 25.96 -51.25
C ARG A 249 58.32 26.79 -52.38
N ARG A 250 59.15 27.77 -52.03
CA ARG A 250 60.05 28.47 -52.98
C ARG A 250 61.00 27.46 -53.61
N ARG A 251 61.03 27.38 -54.95
CA ARG A 251 62.04 26.64 -55.71
C ARG A 251 63.41 27.32 -55.57
N PRO A 252 64.52 26.59 -55.41
CA PRO A 252 65.86 27.15 -55.51
C PRO A 252 66.21 27.46 -56.97
N PRO A 253 67.08 28.46 -57.24
CA PRO A 253 67.51 28.80 -58.59
C PRO A 253 68.46 27.75 -59.19
N PRO A 254 68.53 27.65 -60.53
CA PRO A 254 69.38 26.67 -61.22
C PRO A 254 70.87 27.03 -61.10
N ARG A 255 71.72 26.03 -60.87
CA ARG A 255 73.18 26.16 -60.96
C ARG A 255 73.58 26.24 -62.44
N GLY A 256 74.26 27.32 -62.80
CA GLY A 256 74.91 27.51 -64.10
C GLY A 256 76.16 26.63 -64.26
N ARG A 257 76.52 26.39 -65.52
CA ARG A 257 77.67 25.64 -66.03
C ARG A 257 79.01 26.26 -65.65
#